data_AF-A0A9D1FVX9-F1
#
_entry.id   AF-A0A9D1FVX9-F1
#
_cell.length_a   1.000
_cell.length_b   1.000
_cell.length_c   1.000
_cell.angle_alpha   90.00
_cell.angle_beta   90.00
_cell.angle_gamma   90.00
#
_symmetry.space_group_name_H-M   'P 1'
#
loop_
_entity.id
_entity.type
_entity.pdbx_description
1 polymer ?
#
loop_
_entity_poly.entity_id
_entity_poly.type
_entity_poly.pdbx_seq_one_letter_code
_entity_poly.pdbx_strand_id
1 'polypeptide(L)'
;MSDEINRNVIDIFSQHKKSPSTNTEKVKYYAGFNYVKLTKDNNGNKFNSEHLLKYSKACHYIVRVMREVNGEIVLYNYDVPNDELFRFMKSFEENTLDGTIIEIEKYIPDGLA
;
A
#
# COMPACT_ATOMS: atom_id res chain seq x y z
N MET A 1 12.30 4.37 7.52
CA MET A 1 11.55 5.57 7.08
C MET A 1 10.07 5.28 6.81
N SER A 2 9.69 4.13 6.23
CA SER A 2 8.29 3.84 5.90
C SER A 2 7.37 3.72 7.11
N ASP A 3 7.85 3.14 8.21
CA ASP A 3 6.95 2.64 9.25
C ASP A 3 6.43 3.75 10.16
N GLU A 4 7.17 4.85 10.28
CA GLU A 4 6.75 6.00 11.08
C GLU A 4 5.78 6.90 10.32
N ILE A 5 5.99 7.10 9.01
CA ILE A 5 5.00 7.77 8.13
C ILE A 5 3.71 6.94 8.07
N ASN A 6 3.83 5.62 7.91
CA ASN A 6 2.68 4.72 7.91
C ASN A 6 1.91 4.78 9.24
N ARG A 7 2.60 4.78 10.40
CA ARG A 7 1.96 4.96 11.71
C ARG A 7 1.21 6.28 11.82
N ASN A 8 1.82 7.39 11.42
CA ASN A 8 1.16 8.70 11.44
C ASN A 8 -0.10 8.73 10.57
N VAL A 9 -0.05 8.13 9.37
CA VAL A 9 -1.21 8.03 8.48
C VAL A 9 -2.30 7.13 9.08
N ILE A 10 -1.94 5.99 9.65
CA ILE A 10 -2.87 5.07 10.35
C ILE A 10 -3.55 5.80 11.52
N ASP A 11 -2.80 6.58 12.29
CA ASP A 11 -3.31 7.36 13.42
C ASP A 11 -4.31 8.43 12.95
N ILE A 12 -4.02 9.14 11.86
CA ILE A 12 -4.95 10.12 11.26
C ILE A 12 -6.27 9.44 10.85
N PHE A 13 -6.22 8.30 10.17
CA PHE A 13 -7.42 7.55 9.79
C PHE A 13 -8.18 6.99 10.99
N SER A 14 -7.47 6.58 12.04
CA SER A 14 -8.06 6.04 13.28
C SER A 14 -8.75 7.13 14.11
N GLN A 15 -8.17 8.32 14.17
CA GLN A 15 -8.72 9.48 14.89
C GLN A 15 -9.95 10.06 14.19
N HIS A 16 -9.96 10.09 12.85
CA HIS A 16 -11.13 10.52 12.06
C HIS A 16 -12.41 9.74 12.40
N LYS A 17 -12.31 8.50 12.91
CA LYS A 17 -13.45 7.69 13.35
C LYS A 17 -13.96 8.01 14.76
N LYS A 18 -13.18 8.72 15.60
CA LYS A 18 -13.46 8.89 17.04
C LYS A 18 -13.77 10.32 17.49
N SER A 19 -13.26 11.35 16.80
CA SER A 19 -13.58 12.77 17.10
C SER A 19 -12.94 13.70 16.05
N PRO A 20 -13.34 14.98 15.95
CA PRO A 20 -12.64 15.95 15.12
C PRO A 20 -11.27 16.24 15.76
N SER A 21 -10.20 15.68 15.20
CA SER A 21 -8.84 15.84 15.71
C SER A 21 -8.26 17.23 15.43
N THR A 22 -7.42 17.71 16.34
CA THR A 22 -6.60 18.95 16.27
C THR A 22 -5.46 18.90 15.23
N ASN A 23 -5.30 17.80 14.49
CA ASN A 23 -4.36 17.69 13.39
C ASN A 23 -4.82 18.55 12.19
N THR A 24 -3.89 19.33 11.62
CA THR A 24 -4.14 20.17 10.44
C THR A 24 -4.36 19.33 9.17
N GLU A 25 -3.84 18.10 9.15
CA GLU A 25 -4.01 17.17 8.05
C GLU A 25 -5.34 16.44 8.15
N LYS A 26 -6.33 16.96 7.43
CA LYS A 26 -7.67 16.36 7.35
C LYS A 26 -7.69 15.19 6.37
N VAL A 27 -8.30 14.08 6.79
CA VAL A 27 -8.74 13.03 5.87
C VAL A 27 -9.68 13.64 4.83
N LYS A 28 -9.47 13.29 3.56
CA LYS A 28 -10.28 13.73 2.43
C LYS A 28 -10.85 12.50 1.74
N TYR A 29 -11.97 12.68 1.05
CA TYR A 29 -12.61 11.63 0.28
C TYR A 29 -12.65 12.01 -1.21
N TYR A 30 -12.16 11.13 -2.08
CA TYR A 30 -12.16 11.34 -3.52
C TYR A 30 -12.13 9.99 -4.25
N ALA A 31 -12.86 9.90 -5.38
CA ALA A 31 -12.91 8.70 -6.23
C ALA A 31 -13.25 7.38 -5.52
N GLY A 32 -14.02 7.42 -4.42
CA GLY A 32 -14.36 6.23 -3.64
C GLY A 32 -13.40 5.94 -2.48
N PHE A 33 -12.33 6.70 -2.33
CA PHE A 33 -11.25 6.41 -1.38
C PHE A 33 -11.02 7.56 -0.39
N ASN A 34 -10.70 7.20 0.86
CA ASN A 34 -10.19 8.15 1.85
C ASN A 34 -8.68 8.32 1.68
N TYR A 35 -8.18 9.56 1.73
CA TYR A 35 -6.75 9.86 1.61
C TYR A 35 -6.32 11.02 2.52
N VAL A 36 -5.02 11.09 2.82
CA VAL A 36 -4.38 12.20 3.52
C VAL A 36 -3.35 12.83 2.58
N LYS A 37 -3.34 14.16 2.47
CA LYS A 37 -2.32 14.88 1.71
C LYS A 37 -1.22 15.35 2.63
N LEU A 38 -0.04 14.75 2.53
CA LEU A 38 1.18 15.20 3.19
C LEU A 38 1.92 16.18 2.28
N THR A 39 2.57 17.19 2.85
CA THR A 39 3.45 18.12 2.11
C THR A 39 4.90 18.05 2.55
N LYS A 40 5.15 17.42 3.70
CA LYS A 40 6.44 17.27 4.35
C LYS A 40 6.54 15.91 5.02
N ASP A 41 7.76 15.44 5.24
CA ASP A 41 8.03 14.28 6.07
C ASP A 41 7.89 14.60 7.58
N ASN A 42 8.09 13.60 8.43
CA ASN A 42 8.03 13.73 9.90
C ASN A 42 9.06 14.71 10.48
N ASN A 43 10.13 15.01 9.72
CA ASN A 43 11.18 15.95 10.12
C ASN A 43 10.91 17.38 9.58
N GLY A 44 9.79 17.60 8.89
CA GLY A 44 9.43 18.89 8.29
C GLY A 44 10.10 19.19 6.94
N ASN A 45 10.82 18.23 6.36
CA ASN A 45 11.45 18.36 5.05
C ASN A 45 10.43 18.19 3.93
N LYS A 46 10.59 18.93 2.84
CA LYS A 46 9.78 18.72 1.64
C LYS A 46 10.16 17.40 0.97
N PHE A 47 9.17 16.73 0.40
CA PHE A 47 9.41 15.55 -0.42
C PHE A 47 10.21 15.87 -1.68
N ASN A 48 11.12 14.98 -2.06
CA ASN A 48 11.92 15.05 -3.28
C ASN A 48 11.43 13.98 -4.27
N SER A 49 11.08 14.38 -5.50
CA SER A 49 10.51 13.50 -6.51
C SER A 49 11.46 12.39 -6.95
N GLU A 50 12.74 12.68 -7.15
CA GLU A 50 13.75 11.70 -7.56
C GLU A 50 13.93 10.62 -6.49
N HIS A 51 13.99 11.02 -5.22
CA HIS A 51 14.07 10.07 -4.10
C HIS A 51 12.84 9.17 -4.02
N LEU A 52 11.64 9.73 -4.22
CA LEU A 52 10.39 8.96 -4.22
C LEU A 52 10.34 7.96 -5.38
N LEU A 53 10.79 8.34 -6.58
CA LEU A 53 10.86 7.45 -7.74
C LEU A 53 11.92 6.36 -7.56
N LYS A 54 13.06 6.68 -6.96
CA LYS A 54 14.07 5.67 -6.62
C LYS A 54 13.52 4.67 -5.60
N TYR A 55 12.84 5.18 -4.57
CA TYR A 55 12.19 4.34 -3.55
C TYR A 55 11.10 3.44 -4.16
N SER A 56 10.27 3.95 -5.07
CA SER A 56 9.22 3.12 -5.69
C SER A 56 9.80 1.97 -6.52
N LYS A 57 10.93 2.19 -7.21
CA LYS A 57 11.62 1.13 -7.96
C LYS A 57 12.19 0.02 -7.08
N ALA A 58 12.47 0.29 -5.81
CA ALA A 58 12.97 -0.69 -4.85
C ALA A 58 11.84 -1.44 -4.12
N CYS A 59 10.58 -1.01 -4.27
CA CYS A 59 9.45 -1.62 -3.58
C CYS A 59 8.99 -2.89 -4.29
N HIS A 60 8.83 -3.95 -3.50
CA HIS A 60 8.14 -5.18 -3.87
C HIS A 60 6.95 -5.41 -2.94
N TYR A 61 6.01 -6.21 -3.41
CA TYR A 61 4.79 -6.53 -2.68
C TYR A 61 4.59 -8.04 -2.66
N ILE A 62 4.44 -8.61 -1.47
CA ILE A 62 3.87 -9.95 -1.31
C ILE A 62 2.35 -9.79 -1.39
N VAL A 63 1.76 -10.27 -2.47
CA VAL A 63 0.30 -10.34 -2.63
C VAL A 63 -0.16 -11.75 -2.29
N ARG A 64 -0.91 -11.91 -1.20
CA ARG A 64 -1.44 -13.20 -0.76
C ARG A 64 -2.86 -13.40 -1.30
N VAL A 65 -3.04 -14.49 -2.04
CA VAL A 65 -4.29 -14.85 -2.72
C VAL A 65 -4.80 -16.16 -2.17
N MET A 66 -6.01 -16.14 -1.63
CA MET A 66 -6.74 -17.34 -1.23
C MET A 66 -7.49 -17.92 -2.42
N ARG A 67 -7.34 -19.23 -2.66
CA ARG A 67 -8.04 -19.97 -3.71
C ARG A 67 -8.65 -21.23 -3.15
N GLU A 68 -9.73 -21.68 -3.79
CA GLU A 68 -10.28 -23.02 -3.59
C GLU A 68 -9.85 -23.89 -4.78
N VAL A 69 -9.09 -24.95 -4.49
CA VAL A 69 -8.58 -25.87 -5.51
C VAL A 69 -8.92 -27.27 -5.07
N ASN A 70 -9.70 -27.99 -5.87
CA ASN A 70 -10.14 -29.37 -5.57
C ASN A 70 -10.83 -29.52 -4.20
N GLY A 71 -11.58 -28.50 -3.76
CA GLY A 71 -12.27 -28.49 -2.46
C GLY A 71 -11.37 -28.14 -1.27
N GLU A 72 -10.09 -27.80 -1.50
CA GLU A 72 -9.18 -27.33 -0.46
C GLU A 72 -8.91 -25.84 -0.58
N ILE A 73 -8.83 -25.16 0.56
CA ILE A 73 -8.44 -23.75 0.62
C ILE A 73 -6.92 -23.66 0.67
N VAL A 74 -6.34 -22.98 -0.30
CA VAL A 74 -4.89 -22.82 -0.49
C VAL A 74 -4.51 -21.35 -0.59
N LEU A 75 -3.26 -21.04 -0.20
CA LEU A 75 -2.70 -19.70 -0.24
C LEU A 75 -1.56 -19.63 -1.25
N TYR A 76 -1.66 -18.67 -2.16
CA TYR A 76 -0.61 -18.30 -3.09
C TYR A 76 0.01 -16.98 -2.65
N ASN A 77 1.32 -16.94 -2.48
CA ASN A 77 2.05 -15.70 -2.20
C ASN A 77 2.82 -15.31 -3.46
N TYR A 78 2.47 -14.17 -4.05
CA TYR A 78 3.14 -13.64 -5.23
C TYR A 78 4.11 -12.53 -4.81
N ASP A 79 5.35 -12.60 -5.27
CA ASP A 79 6.26 -11.46 -5.27
C ASP A 79 5.95 -10.60 -6.52
N VAL A 80 5.53 -9.36 -6.29
CA VAL A 80 5.12 -8.43 -7.33
C VAL A 80 5.92 -7.12 -7.21
N PRO A 81 6.74 -6.75 -8.21
CA PRO A 81 7.44 -5.47 -8.19
C PRO A 81 6.45 -4.32 -8.37
N ASN A 82 6.79 -3.13 -7.85
CA ASN A 82 5.90 -1.98 -7.81
C ASN A 82 5.35 -1.54 -9.18
N ASP A 83 6.15 -1.62 -10.24
CA ASP A 83 5.76 -1.28 -11.61
C ASP A 83 4.77 -2.27 -12.23
N GLU A 84 4.73 -3.51 -11.74
CA GLU A 84 3.82 -4.56 -12.18
C GLU A 84 2.58 -4.72 -11.29
N LEU A 85 2.53 -4.05 -10.13
CA LEU A 85 1.44 -4.17 -9.17
C LEU A 85 0.08 -3.88 -9.81
N PHE A 86 -0.02 -2.82 -10.62
CA PHE A 86 -1.29 -2.48 -11.27
C PHE A 86 -1.70 -3.52 -12.33
N ARG A 87 -0.73 -4.04 -13.11
CA ARG A 87 -0.99 -5.12 -14.07
C ARG A 87 -1.48 -6.38 -13.35
N PHE A 88 -0.87 -6.70 -12.20
CA PHE A 88 -1.28 -7.82 -11.37
C PHE A 88 -2.72 -7.63 -10.85
N MET A 89 -3.08 -6.46 -10.31
CA MET A 89 -4.46 -6.19 -9.86
C MET A 89 -5.48 -6.33 -10.99
N LYS A 90 -5.15 -5.79 -12.17
CA LYS A 90 -6.03 -5.88 -13.36
C LYS A 90 -6.31 -7.32 -13.79
N SER A 91 -5.38 -8.24 -13.56
CA SER A 91 -5.57 -9.65 -13.92
C SER A 91 -6.73 -10.32 -13.16
N PHE A 92 -7.13 -9.81 -11.99
CA PHE A 92 -8.32 -10.27 -11.26
C PHE A 92 -9.60 -9.67 -11.84
N GLU A 93 -9.56 -8.41 -12.29
CA GLU A 93 -10.71 -7.77 -12.96
C GLU A 93 -10.99 -8.42 -14.33
N GLU A 94 -9.93 -8.83 -15.04
CA GLU A 94 -10.00 -9.47 -16.36
C GLU A 94 -10.19 -11.00 -16.29
N ASN A 95 -10.33 -11.58 -15.10
CA ASN A 95 -10.46 -13.03 -14.86
C ASN A 95 -9.29 -13.87 -15.42
N THR A 96 -8.10 -13.29 -15.52
CA THR A 96 -6.87 -14.02 -15.87
C THR A 96 -6.28 -14.73 -14.66
N LEU A 97 -6.41 -14.13 -13.47
CA LEU A 97 -6.16 -14.77 -12.18
C LEU A 97 -7.47 -14.89 -11.40
N ASP A 98 -7.64 -16.03 -10.73
CA ASP A 98 -8.78 -16.36 -9.88
C ASP A 98 -8.37 -16.40 -8.40
N GLY A 99 -9.36 -16.21 -7.53
CA GLY A 99 -9.19 -16.18 -6.08
C GLY A 99 -9.46 -14.81 -5.47
N THR A 100 -9.19 -14.71 -4.18
CA THR A 100 -9.42 -13.50 -3.39
C THR A 100 -8.10 -13.01 -2.83
N ILE A 101 -7.71 -11.78 -3.16
CA ILE A 101 -6.58 -11.12 -2.49
C ILE A 101 -6.99 -10.85 -1.04
N ILE A 102 -6.22 -11.38 -0.09
CA ILE A 102 -6.48 -11.22 1.35
C ILE A 102 -5.47 -10.33 2.05
N GLU A 103 -4.29 -10.14 1.46
CA GLU A 103 -3.21 -9.32 2.03
C GLU A 103 -2.28 -8.81 0.92
N ILE A 104 -1.78 -7.58 1.10
CA ILE A 104 -0.72 -6.98 0.27
C ILE A 104 0.30 -6.38 1.24
N GLU A 105 1.47 -6.99 1.34
CA GLU A 105 2.55 -6.55 2.22
C GLU A 105 3.72 -6.01 1.41
N LYS A 106 4.14 -4.78 1.69
CA LYS A 106 5.29 -4.16 1.02
C LYS A 106 6.59 -4.55 1.72
N TYR A 107 7.58 -5.00 0.95
CA TYR A 107 8.95 -5.18 1.42
C TYR A 107 9.96 -4.58 0.44
N ILE A 108 11.21 -4.46 0.87
CA ILE A 108 12.34 -4.08 0.02
C ILE A 108 13.27 -5.29 0.03
N PRO A 109 13.55 -5.94 -1.11
CA PRO A 109 14.44 -7.09 -1.14
C PRO A 109 15.83 -6.72 -0.62
N ASP A 110 16.34 -7.45 0.37
CA ASP A 110 17.70 -7.29 0.86
C ASP A 110 18.68 -7.75 -0.24
N GLY A 111 19.43 -6.81 -0.85
CA GLY A 111 20.42 -7.15 -1.87
C GLY A 111 20.76 -6.07 -2.91
N LEU A 112 20.14 -4.89 -2.85
CA LEU A 112 20.42 -3.77 -3.77
C LEU A 112 20.90 -2.52 -3.01
N ALA A 113 21.83 -2.72 -2.08
CA ALA A 113 22.60 -1.65 -1.45
C ALA A 113 23.81 -1.25 -2.31
#